data_AF-A0AAW5QQ24-F1
#
_entry.id   AF-A0AAW5QQ24-F1
#
_cell.length_a   1.000
_cell.length_b   1.000
_cell.length_c   1.000
_cell.angle_alpha   90.00
_cell.angle_beta   90.00
_cell.angle_gamma   90.00
#
_symmetry.space_group_name_H-M   'P 1'
#
loop_
_entity.id
_entity.type
_entity.pdbx_description
1 polymer ?
#
loop_
_entity_poly.entity_id
_entity_poly.type
_entity_poly.pdbx_seq_one_letter_code
_entity_poly.pdbx_strand_id
1 'polypeptide(L)' 'MARRTIVETFDDIDGTALDDDGETISFAVDGVEYTIDLNKKNARDFRKKIDY' A
#
# COMPACT_ATOMS: atom_id res chain seq x y z
N MET A 1 6.96 -34.24 8.25
CA MET A 1 7.24 -32.84 8.67
C MET A 1 6.02 -32.00 8.35
N ALA A 2 5.60 -31.11 9.25
CA ALA A 2 4.52 -30.16 8.97
C ALA A 2 5.10 -28.85 8.42
N ARG A 3 4.43 -28.25 7.42
CA ARG A 3 4.78 -26.96 6.83
C ARG A 3 3.67 -25.96 7.12
N ARG A 4 4.04 -24.72 7.44
CA ARG A 4 3.14 -23.56 7.51
C ARG A 4 3.51 -22.58 6.41
N THR A 5 2.52 -22.04 5.72
CA THR A 5 2.67 -20.90 4.79
C THR A 5 2.08 -19.67 5.48
N ILE A 6 2.82 -18.57 5.47
CA ILE A 6 2.38 -17.26 5.96
C ILE A 6 2.32 -16.36 4.74
N VAL A 7 1.23 -15.60 4.61
CA VAL A 7 1.04 -14.60 3.55
C VAL A 7 0.93 -13.26 4.26
N GLU A 8 1.76 -12.31 3.84
CA GLU A 8 1.84 -10.96 4.39
C GLU A 8 1.82 -9.97 3.21
N THR A 9 1.20 -8.82 3.43
CA THR A 9 1.24 -7.68 2.50
C THR A 9 2.18 -6.63 3.08
N PHE A 10 2.91 -5.92 2.23
CA PHE A 10 3.90 -4.93 2.65
C PHE A 10 3.61 -3.60 1.98
N ASP A 11 3.98 -2.51 2.65
CA ASP A 11 3.92 -1.15 2.12
C ASP A 11 4.91 -1.00 0.94
N ASP A 12 4.42 -0.56 -0.20
CA ASP A 12 5.22 -0.42 -1.43
C ASP A 12 6.29 0.70 -1.36
N ILE A 13 6.16 1.65 -0.42
CA ILE A 13 7.10 2.77 -0.25
C ILE A 13 8.23 2.41 0.71
N ASP A 14 7.92 1.81 1.85
CA ASP A 14 8.91 1.58 2.92
C ASP A 14 9.15 0.11 3.29
N GLY A 15 8.39 -0.83 2.71
CA GLY A 15 8.57 -2.27 2.91
C GLY A 15 8.18 -2.76 4.30
N THR A 16 7.48 -1.96 5.11
CA THR A 16 6.93 -2.40 6.39
C THR A 16 5.72 -3.32 6.17
N ALA A 17 5.50 -4.29 7.06
CA ALA A 17 4.32 -5.14 6.98
C ALA A 17 3.05 -4.28 7.19
N LEU A 18 2.02 -4.52 6.37
CA LEU A 18 0.74 -3.88 6.54
C LEU A 18 -0.06 -4.57 7.64
N ASP A 19 -0.52 -3.77 8.60
CA ASP A 19 -1.53 -4.17 9.59
C ASP A 19 -2.95 -4.01 8.99
N ASP A 20 -3.99 -4.25 9.80
CA ASP A 20 -5.41 -4.18 9.39
C ASP A 20 -5.87 -2.79 8.88
N ASP A 21 -5.04 -1.75 9.04
CA ASP A 21 -5.34 -0.37 8.63
C ASP A 21 -4.58 0.10 7.36
N GLY A 22 -3.86 -0.82 6.70
CA GLY A 22 -3.32 -0.59 5.36
C GLY A 22 -4.43 -0.48 4.31
N GLU A 23 -4.15 0.23 3.22
CA GLU A 23 -5.09 0.38 2.10
C GLU A 23 -4.39 0.33 0.75
N THR A 24 -5.08 -0.21 -0.25
CA THR A 24 -4.71 -0.12 -1.66
C THR A 24 -5.30 1.13 -2.27
N ILE A 25 -4.47 1.99 -2.87
CA ILE A 25 -4.90 3.24 -3.51
C ILE A 25 -4.80 3.08 -5.01
N SER A 26 -5.91 3.29 -5.72
CA SER A 26 -5.90 3.46 -7.18
C SER A 26 -5.61 4.92 -7.54
N PHE A 27 -4.70 5.15 -8.47
CA PHE A 27 -4.38 6.48 -8.99
C PHE A 27 -3.95 6.40 -10.46
N ALA A 28 -3.88 7.54 -11.14
CA ALA A 28 -3.45 7.60 -12.52
C ALA A 28 -2.43 8.72 -12.75
N VAL A 29 -1.45 8.45 -13.61
CA VAL A 29 -0.45 9.42 -14.07
C VAL A 29 -0.38 9.32 -15.59
N ASP A 30 -0.55 10.44 -16.29
CA ASP A 30 -0.56 10.53 -17.75
C ASP A 30 -1.51 9.52 -18.43
N GLY A 31 -2.67 9.28 -17.80
CA GLY A 31 -3.69 8.35 -18.29
C GLY A 31 -3.36 6.87 -18.08
N VAL A 32 -2.24 6.54 -17.42
CA VAL A 32 -1.90 5.18 -17.02
C VAL A 32 -2.37 4.94 -15.59
N GLU A 33 -3.13 3.86 -15.38
CA GLU A 33 -3.67 3.46 -14.09
C GLU A 33 -2.67 2.61 -13.29
N TYR A 34 -2.58 2.89 -12.00
CA TYR A 34 -1.72 2.19 -11.05
C TYR A 34 -2.48 1.89 -9.76
N THR A 35 -1.97 0.92 -9.01
CA THR A 35 -2.36 0.65 -7.62
C THR A 35 -1.12 0.63 -6.74
N ILE A 36 -1.26 1.04 -5.49
CA ILE A 36 -0.20 1.00 -4.49
C ILE A 36 -0.75 0.61 -3.12
N ASP A 37 -0.09 -0.31 -2.44
CA ASP A 37 -0.44 -0.79 -1.10
C ASP A 37 0.34 -0.01 -0.06
N LEU A 38 -0.35 0.75 0.80
CA LEU A 38 0.29 1.65 1.77
C LEU A 38 -0.29 1.49 3.17
N ASN A 39 0.57 1.65 4.18
CA ASN A 39 0.15 1.82 5.55
C ASN A 39 -0.60 3.16 5.71
N LYS A 40 -1.39 3.29 6.79
CA LYS A 40 -2.21 4.47 7.06
C LYS A 40 -1.44 5.80 7.02
N LYS A 41 -0.17 5.80 7.45
CA LYS A 41 0.66 7.01 7.46
C LYS A 41 1.00 7.42 6.03
N ASN A 42 1.54 6.49 5.24
CA ASN A 42 1.96 6.72 3.87
C ASN A 42 0.77 6.99 2.96
N ALA A 43 -0.36 6.32 3.17
CA ALA A 43 -1.58 6.56 2.42
C ALA A 43 -2.16 7.96 2.60
N ARG A 44 -2.14 8.49 3.83
CA ARG A 44 -2.49 9.88 4.13
C ARG A 44 -1.49 10.85 3.50
N ASP A 45 -0.20 10.56 3.61
CA ASP A 45 0.85 11.44 3.07
C ASP A 45 0.81 11.45 1.53
N PHE A 46 0.45 10.34 0.89
CA PHE A 46 0.21 10.23 -0.55
C PHE A 46 -0.93 11.14 -1.00
N ARG A 47 -2.12 11.04 -0.39
CA ARG A 47 -3.29 11.87 -0.70
C ARG A 47 -3.00 13.37 -0.58
N LYS A 48 -2.28 13.76 0.48
CA LYS A 48 -1.82 15.14 0.68
C LYS A 48 -0.90 15.65 -0.43
N LYS A 49 -0.07 14.80 -1.02
CA LYS A 49 0.86 15.21 -2.10
C LYS A 49 0.17 15.41 -3.45
N ILE A 50 -1.01 14.83 -3.62
CA ILE A 50 -1.82 14.94 -4.84
C ILE A 50 -3.08 15.79 -4.63
N ASP A 51 -3.15 16.53 -3.53
CA ASP A 51 -4.26 17.41 -3.15
C ASP A 51 -5.64 16.73 -3.14
N TYR A 52 -5.70 15.48 -2.63
CA TYR A 52 -6.93 14.72 -2.38
C TYR A 52 -7.32 14.69 -0.90
#